data_AF-A0A2W4LSB9-F1
#
_entry.id   AF-A0A2W4LSB9-F1
#
_cell.length_a   1.000
_cell.length_b   1.000
_cell.length_c   1.000
_cell.angle_alpha   90.00
_cell.angle_beta   90.00
_cell.angle_gamma   90.00
#
_symmetry.space_group_name_H-M   'P 1'
#
loop_
_entity.id
_entity.type
_entity.pdbx_description
1 polymer ?
#
loop_
_entity_poly.entity_id
_entity_poly.type
_entity_poly.pdbx_seq_one_letter_code
_entity_poly.pdbx_strand_id
1 'polypeptide(L)'
;MLEAARALEHNRIGAVVVQDRGRVVGIVTARDLALRALGRGLDATSTKIADVMTPSPVTLPPSAQSSEAIRLMQDRNIRRIPLVENERVVGMVTLDDLLLDEAAPLEQLAAVVHSQIGEGGPILSDRLPARRRSLARAEATLERLVKQVQDEAGLEHADQARTALEIVAASLVRRLTVDEAKDFIAQLPSLLHASLRALPPGPDRSVTRETIEAELVSNLGIDRAHAAPVLAGVARTIARSISPGEVEQVRGQLPKDLQSVLTEPAPPPPGA
;
A
#
# COMPACT_ATOMS: atom_id res chain seq x y z
N MET A 1 1.16 22.21 -31.80
CA MET A 1 1.52 21.27 -30.70
C MET A 1 2.52 21.88 -29.72
N LEU A 2 3.57 22.55 -30.22
CA LEU A 2 4.59 23.21 -29.41
C LEU A 2 4.05 24.11 -28.27
N GLU A 3 2.99 24.87 -28.52
CA GLU A 3 2.36 25.72 -27.49
C GLU A 3 1.84 24.90 -26.30
N ALA A 4 1.20 23.77 -26.56
CA ALA A 4 0.75 22.86 -25.50
C ALA A 4 1.93 22.28 -24.72
N ALA A 5 3.01 21.91 -25.41
CA ALA A 5 4.24 21.42 -24.77
C ALA A 5 4.87 22.49 -23.85
N ARG A 6 4.94 23.74 -24.32
CA ARG A 6 5.40 24.89 -23.53
C ARG A 6 4.47 25.15 -22.34
N ALA A 7 3.16 25.12 -22.54
CA ALA A 7 2.21 25.32 -21.45
C ALA A 7 2.35 24.24 -20.35
N LEU A 8 2.56 22.98 -20.71
CA LEU A 8 2.85 21.91 -19.75
C LEU A 8 4.11 22.20 -18.93
N GLU A 9 5.18 22.66 -19.59
CA GLU A 9 6.47 22.93 -18.95
C GLU A 9 6.45 24.20 -18.09
N HIS A 10 6.03 25.34 -18.65
CA HIS A 10 6.02 26.63 -17.96
C HIS A 10 5.11 26.63 -16.73
N ASN A 11 3.97 25.94 -16.81
CA ASN A 11 3.02 25.86 -15.69
C ASN A 11 3.24 24.65 -14.79
N ARG A 12 4.21 23.78 -15.11
CA ARG A 12 4.51 22.53 -14.39
C ARG A 12 3.27 21.63 -14.21
N ILE A 13 2.46 21.53 -15.26
CA ILE A 13 1.20 20.76 -15.28
C ILE A 13 1.33 19.53 -16.18
N GLY A 14 0.56 18.49 -15.87
CA GLY A 14 0.59 17.20 -16.59
C GLY A 14 -0.37 17.09 -17.78
N ALA A 15 -1.30 18.03 -17.93
CA ALA A 15 -2.27 18.07 -19.02
C ALA A 15 -2.70 19.50 -19.36
N VAL A 16 -3.15 19.70 -20.59
CA VAL A 16 -3.81 20.93 -21.04
C VAL A 16 -5.14 20.61 -21.72
N VAL A 17 -6.13 21.45 -21.46
CA VAL A 17 -7.45 21.38 -22.11
C VAL A 17 -7.38 22.20 -23.40
N VAL A 18 -7.87 21.62 -24.49
CA VAL A 18 -7.96 22.29 -25.79
C VAL A 18 -9.37 22.85 -25.95
N GLN A 19 -9.46 24.15 -26.20
CA GLN A 19 -10.72 24.84 -26.42
C GLN A 19 -10.81 25.39 -27.84
N ASP A 20 -12.02 25.36 -28.41
CA ASP A 20 -12.36 26.09 -29.63
C ASP A 20 -13.61 26.95 -29.35
N ARG A 21 -13.50 28.27 -29.63
CA ARG A 21 -14.55 29.26 -29.36
C ARG A 21 -15.17 29.14 -27.96
N GLY A 22 -14.33 28.91 -26.96
CA GLY A 22 -14.72 28.79 -25.55
C GLY A 22 -15.18 27.40 -25.09
N ARG A 23 -15.48 26.48 -26.02
CA ARG A 23 -15.92 25.12 -25.70
C ARG A 23 -14.74 24.15 -25.63
N VAL A 24 -14.83 23.17 -24.73
CA VAL A 24 -13.87 22.08 -24.64
C VAL A 24 -13.99 21.17 -25.86
N VAL A 25 -12.91 21.04 -26.63
CA VAL A 25 -12.86 20.16 -27.82
C VAL A 25 -11.86 19.02 -27.66
N GLY A 26 -10.95 19.12 -26.69
CA GLY A 26 -9.95 18.09 -26.46
C GLY A 26 -9.19 18.23 -25.16
N ILE A 27 -8.38 17.22 -24.85
CA ILE A 27 -7.37 17.25 -23.80
C ILE A 27 -6.10 16.57 -24.30
N VAL A 28 -4.93 17.06 -23.91
CA VAL A 28 -3.66 16.38 -24.18
C VAL A 28 -2.81 16.34 -22.92
N THR A 29 -2.13 15.23 -22.70
CA THR A 29 -1.19 15.05 -21.59
C THR A 29 0.26 15.04 -22.07
N ALA A 30 1.22 15.23 -21.16
CA ALA A 30 2.64 15.06 -21.47
C ALA A 30 2.92 13.65 -22.07
N ARG A 31 2.21 12.62 -21.59
CA ARG A 31 2.29 11.25 -22.14
C ARG A 31 1.78 11.18 -23.57
N ASP A 32 0.69 11.87 -23.90
CA ASP A 32 0.16 11.88 -25.26
C ASP A 32 1.15 12.55 -26.22
N LEU A 33 1.76 13.67 -25.84
CA LEU A 33 2.81 14.30 -26.65
C LEU A 33 4.03 13.37 -26.82
N ALA A 34 4.44 12.69 -25.76
CA ALA A 34 5.54 11.73 -25.82
C ALA A 34 5.25 10.54 -26.74
N LEU A 35 4.06 9.95 -26.66
CA LEU A 35 3.75 8.71 -27.38
C LEU A 35 3.13 8.92 -28.76
N ARG A 36 2.28 9.94 -28.92
CA ARG A 36 1.53 10.20 -30.16
C ARG A 36 2.25 11.19 -31.08
N ALA A 37 3.21 11.96 -30.56
CA ALA A 37 4.02 12.87 -31.37
C ALA A 37 5.50 12.49 -31.41
N LEU A 38 6.22 12.61 -30.29
CA LEU A 38 7.67 12.40 -30.25
C LEU A 38 8.04 10.96 -30.64
N GLY A 39 7.36 9.97 -30.06
CA GLY A 39 7.56 8.56 -30.36
C GLY A 39 7.22 8.18 -31.81
N ARG A 40 6.53 9.06 -32.55
CA ARG A 40 6.21 8.90 -33.97
C ARG A 40 7.07 9.78 -34.88
N GLY A 41 8.04 10.51 -34.32
CA GLY A 41 8.91 11.42 -35.08
C GLY A 41 8.18 12.64 -35.68
N LEU A 42 7.04 13.04 -35.11
CA LEU A 42 6.30 14.22 -35.60
C LEU A 42 7.02 15.51 -35.21
N ASP A 43 7.08 16.47 -36.14
CA ASP A 43 7.67 17.78 -35.90
C ASP A 43 6.76 18.65 -35.02
N ALA A 44 7.31 19.19 -33.94
CA ALA A 44 6.51 19.90 -32.94
C ALA A 44 5.99 21.26 -33.38
N THR A 45 6.66 21.88 -34.35
CA THR A 45 6.31 23.21 -34.87
C THR A 45 5.16 23.14 -35.87
N SER A 46 5.10 22.08 -36.67
CA SER A 46 4.11 21.89 -37.74
C SER A 46 2.91 21.03 -37.35
N THR A 47 3.05 20.13 -36.37
CA THR A 47 1.96 19.24 -35.93
C THR A 47 0.86 20.01 -35.20
N LYS A 48 -0.40 19.85 -35.62
CA LYS A 48 -1.54 20.48 -34.96
C LYS A 48 -1.87 19.74 -33.67
N ILE A 49 -2.36 20.47 -32.67
CA ILE A 49 -2.74 19.84 -31.39
C ILE A 49 -3.91 18.86 -31.56
N ALA A 50 -4.80 19.14 -32.51
CA ALA A 50 -5.93 18.29 -32.86
C ALA A 50 -5.51 16.89 -33.32
N ASP A 51 -4.31 16.73 -33.88
CA ASP A 51 -3.81 15.45 -34.41
C ASP A 51 -3.34 14.49 -33.29
N VAL A 52 -3.10 15.01 -32.09
CA VAL A 52 -2.50 14.26 -30.97
C VAL A 52 -3.33 14.31 -29.68
N MET A 53 -4.28 15.23 -29.57
CA MET A 53 -5.18 15.32 -28.42
C MET A 53 -6.18 14.15 -28.38
N THR A 54 -6.75 13.89 -27.22
CA THR A 54 -7.96 13.08 -27.09
C THR A 54 -9.16 14.01 -27.28
N PRO A 55 -10.01 13.80 -28.31
CA PRO A 55 -11.16 14.65 -28.57
C PRO A 55 -12.28 14.39 -27.57
N SER A 56 -13.14 15.40 -27.35
CA SER A 56 -14.34 15.31 -26.51
C SER A 56 -14.10 14.62 -25.15
N PRO A 57 -13.18 15.17 -24.32
CA PRO A 57 -12.87 14.58 -23.03
C PRO A 57 -14.10 14.54 -22.15
N VAL A 58 -14.15 13.53 -21.27
CA VAL A 58 -15.15 13.51 -20.22
C VAL A 58 -14.89 14.66 -19.25
N THR A 59 -15.94 15.35 -18.82
CA THR A 59 -15.90 16.50 -17.92
C THR A 59 -16.82 16.29 -16.73
N LEU A 60 -16.63 17.08 -15.67
CA LEU A 60 -17.53 17.15 -14.52
C LEU A 60 -17.88 18.61 -14.19
N PRO A 61 -19.03 18.90 -13.57
CA PRO A 61 -19.28 20.21 -12.98
C PRO A 61 -18.40 20.42 -11.73
N PRO A 62 -18.10 21.67 -11.34
CA PRO A 62 -17.34 21.94 -10.11
C PRO A 62 -18.08 21.50 -8.84
N SER A 63 -19.40 21.27 -8.92
CA SER A 63 -20.23 20.73 -7.83
C SER A 63 -20.19 19.20 -7.70
N ALA A 64 -19.45 18.50 -8.57
CA ALA A 64 -19.35 17.04 -8.52
C ALA A 64 -18.59 16.58 -7.27
N GLN A 65 -18.97 15.41 -6.75
CA GLN A 65 -18.33 14.82 -5.57
C GLN A 65 -17.03 14.10 -5.95
N SER A 66 -16.05 14.04 -5.05
CA SER A 66 -14.79 13.31 -5.24
C SER A 66 -15.03 11.86 -5.67
N SER A 67 -16.01 11.17 -5.09
CA SER A 67 -16.38 9.79 -5.44
C SER A 67 -16.82 9.64 -6.92
N GLU A 68 -17.47 10.66 -7.48
CA GLU A 68 -17.88 10.64 -8.88
C GLU A 68 -16.67 10.79 -9.81
N ALA A 69 -15.72 11.66 -9.46
CA ALA A 69 -14.46 11.78 -10.17
C ALA A 69 -13.66 10.47 -10.13
N ILE A 70 -13.55 9.83 -8.96
CA ILE A 70 -12.83 8.55 -8.79
C ILE A 70 -13.45 7.46 -9.66
N ARG A 71 -14.78 7.29 -9.59
CA ARG A 71 -15.50 6.31 -10.42
C ARG A 71 -15.25 6.56 -11.90
N LEU A 72 -15.35 7.80 -12.35
CA LEU A 72 -15.17 8.15 -13.75
C LEU A 72 -13.72 7.95 -14.22
N MET A 73 -12.74 8.23 -13.35
CA MET A 73 -11.32 7.94 -13.59
C MET A 73 -11.06 6.44 -13.77
N GLN A 74 -11.70 5.60 -12.95
CA GLN A 74 -11.63 4.15 -13.06
C GLN A 74 -12.28 3.65 -14.35
N ASP A 75 -13.54 4.01 -14.59
CA ASP A 75 -14.35 3.53 -15.73
C ASP A 75 -13.74 3.94 -17.08
N ARG A 76 -13.18 5.14 -17.14
CA ARG A 76 -12.61 5.71 -18.37
C ARG A 76 -11.11 5.55 -18.48
N ASN A 77 -10.48 4.93 -17.48
CA ASN A 77 -9.03 4.71 -17.44
C ASN A 77 -8.23 6.03 -17.57
N ILE A 78 -8.68 7.09 -16.91
CA ILE A 78 -8.09 8.44 -16.95
C ILE A 78 -7.66 8.90 -15.55
N ARG A 79 -6.78 9.89 -15.48
CA ARG A 79 -6.28 10.46 -14.20
C ARG A 79 -6.67 11.92 -13.98
N ARG A 80 -7.33 12.54 -14.95
CA ARG A 80 -7.53 13.98 -15.00
C ARG A 80 -8.86 14.25 -15.69
N ILE A 81 -9.68 15.06 -15.06
CA ILE A 81 -11.01 15.41 -15.56
C ILE A 81 -11.13 16.94 -15.53
N PRO A 82 -11.34 17.60 -16.68
CA PRO A 82 -11.66 19.02 -16.73
C PRO A 82 -12.98 19.31 -16.00
N LEU A 83 -12.99 20.37 -15.20
CA LEU A 83 -14.19 20.89 -14.57
C LEU A 83 -14.81 21.97 -15.45
N VAL A 84 -16.08 21.81 -15.80
CA VAL A 84 -16.79 22.69 -16.75
C VAL A 84 -18.08 23.21 -16.12
N GLU A 85 -18.26 24.53 -16.18
CA GLU A 85 -19.48 25.23 -15.77
C GLU A 85 -19.89 26.19 -16.90
N ASN A 86 -21.16 26.16 -17.32
CA ASN A 86 -21.69 27.00 -18.40
C ASN A 86 -20.83 26.94 -19.69
N GLU A 87 -20.45 25.72 -20.12
CA GLU A 87 -19.55 25.43 -21.24
C GLU A 87 -18.10 25.92 -21.12
N ARG A 88 -17.73 26.55 -20.00
CA ARG A 88 -16.39 27.09 -19.76
C ARG A 88 -15.62 26.18 -18.82
N VAL A 89 -14.34 25.97 -19.11
CA VAL A 89 -13.41 25.30 -18.18
C VAL A 89 -13.18 26.23 -17.00
N VAL A 90 -13.51 25.74 -15.81
CA VAL A 90 -13.29 26.44 -14.53
C VAL A 90 -12.16 25.83 -13.72
N GLY A 91 -11.74 24.60 -14.06
CA GLY A 91 -10.63 23.94 -13.37
C GLY A 91 -10.35 22.55 -13.92
N MET A 92 -9.58 21.78 -13.15
CA MET A 92 -9.28 20.37 -13.41
C MET A 92 -9.15 19.67 -12.08
N VAL A 93 -9.70 18.46 -11.98
CA VAL A 93 -9.43 17.54 -10.87
C VAL A 93 -8.52 16.43 -11.37
N THR A 94 -7.48 16.11 -10.59
CA THR A 94 -6.52 15.06 -10.89
C THR A 94 -6.55 13.97 -9.82
N LEU A 95 -6.07 12.77 -10.18
CA LEU A 95 -5.87 11.70 -9.22
C LEU A 95 -4.93 12.13 -8.08
N ASP A 96 -3.95 12.99 -8.38
CA ASP A 96 -3.00 13.50 -7.39
C ASP A 96 -3.69 14.43 -6.38
N ASP A 97 -4.66 15.25 -6.82
CA ASP A 97 -5.49 16.07 -5.93
C ASP A 97 -6.36 15.18 -5.01
N LEU A 98 -6.94 14.12 -5.57
CA LEU A 98 -7.79 13.18 -4.83
C LEU A 98 -7.00 12.29 -3.86
N LEU A 99 -5.71 12.05 -4.11
CA LEU A 99 -4.81 11.35 -3.18
C LEU A 99 -4.47 12.20 -1.94
N LEU A 100 -4.58 13.52 -2.05
CA LEU A 100 -4.37 14.45 -0.95
C LEU A 100 -5.67 14.78 -0.19
N ASP A 101 -6.81 14.30 -0.69
CA ASP A 101 -8.12 14.44 -0.05
C ASP A 101 -8.30 13.35 1.02
N GLU A 102 -8.28 13.73 2.30
CA GLU A 102 -8.46 12.80 3.43
C GLU A 102 -9.81 12.07 3.40
N ALA A 103 -10.82 12.62 2.72
CA ALA A 103 -12.13 12.00 2.58
C ALA A 103 -12.20 10.94 1.47
N ALA A 104 -11.18 10.84 0.61
CA ALA A 104 -11.17 9.93 -0.52
C ALA A 104 -10.71 8.51 -0.08
N PRO A 105 -11.52 7.45 -0.32
CA PRO A 105 -11.13 6.10 0.07
C PRO A 105 -9.92 5.60 -0.73
N LEU A 106 -8.81 5.30 -0.04
CA LEU A 106 -7.55 4.86 -0.66
C LEU A 106 -7.71 3.63 -1.56
N GLU A 107 -8.61 2.71 -1.20
CA GLU A 107 -8.92 1.51 -2.01
C GLU A 107 -9.48 1.86 -3.39
N GLN A 108 -10.36 2.87 -3.46
CA GLN A 108 -10.95 3.32 -4.73
C GLN A 108 -9.91 4.04 -5.59
N LEU A 109 -9.05 4.86 -4.97
CA LEU A 109 -7.93 5.51 -5.66
C LEU A 109 -6.92 4.47 -6.18
N ALA A 110 -6.64 3.43 -5.40
CA ALA A 110 -5.81 2.32 -5.84
C ALA A 110 -6.42 1.60 -7.03
N ALA A 111 -7.74 1.37 -7.07
CA ALA A 111 -8.42 0.74 -8.20
C ALA A 111 -8.23 1.53 -9.52
N VAL A 112 -8.26 2.87 -9.47
CA VAL A 112 -7.93 3.73 -10.62
C VAL A 112 -6.51 3.43 -11.12
N VAL A 113 -5.53 3.35 -10.21
CA VAL A 113 -4.14 3.04 -10.57
C VAL A 113 -4.03 1.64 -11.18
N HIS A 114 -4.68 0.63 -10.60
CA HIS A 114 -4.64 -0.75 -11.10
C HIS A 114 -5.24 -0.89 -12.49
N SER A 115 -6.37 -0.22 -12.76
CA SER A 115 -7.03 -0.23 -14.09
C SER A 115 -6.10 0.25 -15.22
N GLN A 116 -5.14 1.10 -14.88
CA GLN A 116 -4.18 1.68 -15.82
C GLN A 116 -2.92 0.83 -16.04
N ILE A 117 -2.75 -0.25 -15.27
CA ILE A 117 -1.59 -1.16 -15.34
C ILE A 117 -1.94 -2.47 -16.11
N GLY A 118 -2.94 -2.46 -17.00
CA GLY A 118 -3.24 -3.58 -17.91
C GLY A 118 -2.05 -4.01 -18.79
N GLU A 119 -2.11 -5.19 -19.41
CA GLU A 119 -1.00 -6.01 -20.01
C GLU A 119 0.05 -5.31 -20.91
N GLY A 120 -0.16 -4.04 -21.28
CA GLY A 120 0.77 -3.21 -22.05
C GLY A 120 1.01 -1.81 -21.45
N GLY A 121 0.91 -1.66 -20.12
CA GLY A 121 1.42 -0.46 -19.40
C GLY A 121 2.88 -0.16 -19.79
N PRO A 122 3.45 1.02 -19.45
CA PRO A 122 4.77 1.43 -19.95
C PRO A 122 5.74 0.26 -19.90
N ILE A 123 6.68 0.12 -20.85
CA ILE A 123 7.85 -0.73 -20.64
C ILE A 123 8.52 -0.14 -19.40
N LEU A 124 8.05 -0.62 -18.27
CA LEU A 124 8.49 -0.34 -16.96
C LEU A 124 9.75 -1.18 -16.96
N SER A 125 10.86 -0.48 -17.15
CA SER A 125 12.25 -0.93 -17.15
C SER A 125 12.42 -2.37 -16.65
N ASP A 126 13.33 -3.15 -17.24
CA ASP A 126 13.72 -4.54 -16.91
C ASP A 126 13.71 -4.95 -15.40
N ARG A 127 13.68 -3.98 -14.50
CA ARG A 127 13.39 -4.06 -13.07
C ARG A 127 11.97 -4.45 -12.67
N LEU A 128 10.92 -4.37 -13.49
CA LEU A 128 9.55 -4.68 -13.04
C LEU A 128 9.17 -6.16 -12.98
N PRO A 129 9.55 -7.03 -13.92
CA PRO A 129 9.40 -8.46 -13.70
C PRO A 129 10.18 -8.89 -12.45
N ALA A 130 11.36 -8.30 -12.22
CA ALA A 130 12.11 -8.52 -10.99
C ALA A 130 11.38 -7.98 -9.74
N ARG A 131 10.78 -6.78 -9.79
CA ARG A 131 10.05 -6.17 -8.68
C ARG A 131 8.71 -6.85 -8.40
N ARG A 132 7.94 -7.23 -9.43
CA ARG A 132 6.72 -8.04 -9.32
C ARG A 132 7.04 -9.43 -8.76
N ARG A 133 8.10 -10.09 -9.26
CA ARG A 133 8.59 -11.35 -8.67
C ARG A 133 9.12 -11.17 -7.25
N SER A 134 9.71 -10.02 -6.93
CA SER A 134 10.19 -9.71 -5.58
C SER A 134 9.01 -9.51 -4.62
N LEU A 135 8.00 -8.73 -5.01
CA LEU A 135 6.78 -8.52 -4.26
C LEU A 135 5.99 -9.83 -4.10
N ALA A 136 5.75 -10.58 -5.17
CA ALA A 136 5.07 -11.88 -5.09
C ALA A 136 5.81 -12.88 -4.19
N ARG A 137 7.15 -12.86 -4.17
CA ARG A 137 7.94 -13.67 -3.23
C ARG A 137 7.80 -13.19 -1.79
N ALA A 138 7.75 -11.88 -1.57
CA ALA A 138 7.54 -11.30 -0.25
C ALA A 138 6.14 -11.62 0.27
N GLU A 139 5.11 -11.49 -0.57
CA GLU A 139 3.72 -11.88 -0.31
C GLU A 139 3.63 -13.37 0.03
N ALA A 140 4.14 -14.26 -0.83
CA ALA A 140 4.14 -15.71 -0.58
C ALA A 140 4.96 -16.12 0.66
N THR A 141 5.92 -15.30 1.10
CA THR A 141 6.66 -15.53 2.34
C THR A 141 5.83 -15.13 3.56
N LEU A 142 5.16 -13.97 3.51
CA LEU A 142 4.25 -13.54 4.55
C LEU A 142 3.04 -14.49 4.67
N GLU A 143 2.42 -14.87 3.56
CA GLU A 143 1.28 -15.80 3.54
C GLU A 143 1.62 -17.16 4.16
N ARG A 144 2.82 -17.69 3.89
CA ARG A 144 3.30 -18.92 4.55
C ARG A 144 3.44 -18.74 6.06
N LEU A 145 3.97 -17.60 6.51
CA LEU A 145 4.13 -17.32 7.94
C LEU A 145 2.76 -17.15 8.61
N VAL A 146 1.83 -16.42 7.99
CA VAL A 146 0.45 -16.25 8.48
C VAL A 146 -0.25 -17.60 8.57
N LYS A 147 -0.09 -18.49 7.58
CA LYS A 147 -0.64 -19.84 7.64
C LYS A 147 -0.06 -20.66 8.79
N GLN A 148 1.25 -20.59 9.02
CA GLN A 148 1.88 -21.24 10.18
C GLN A 148 1.34 -20.71 11.51
N VAL A 149 1.16 -19.38 11.62
CA VAL A 149 0.52 -18.75 12.78
C VAL A 149 -0.90 -19.26 12.95
N GLN A 150 -1.69 -19.31 11.87
CA GLN A 150 -3.07 -19.78 11.91
C GLN A 150 -3.16 -21.21 12.45
N ASP A 151 -2.34 -22.12 11.91
CA ASP A 151 -2.30 -23.52 12.30
C ASP A 151 -1.82 -23.69 13.76
N GLU A 152 -0.79 -22.94 14.18
CA GLU A 152 -0.17 -23.08 15.51
C GLU A 152 -0.95 -22.37 16.63
N ALA A 153 -1.64 -21.28 16.32
CA ALA A 153 -2.46 -20.52 17.24
C ALA A 153 -3.93 -21.00 17.29
N GLY A 154 -4.32 -21.92 16.40
CA GLY A 154 -5.69 -22.44 16.33
C GLY A 154 -6.72 -21.40 15.93
N LEU A 155 -6.35 -20.48 15.02
CA LEU A 155 -7.22 -19.40 14.56
C LEU A 155 -8.07 -19.82 13.36
N GLU A 156 -9.33 -19.42 13.34
CA GLU A 156 -10.28 -19.83 12.29
C GLU A 156 -9.99 -19.16 10.94
N HIS A 157 -9.48 -17.92 10.97
CA HIS A 157 -9.28 -17.10 9.77
C HIS A 157 -7.85 -16.59 9.61
N ALA A 158 -7.39 -16.52 8.37
CA ALA A 158 -6.05 -16.01 8.03
C ALA A 158 -5.87 -14.53 8.43
N ASP A 159 -6.94 -13.73 8.35
CA ASP A 159 -6.90 -12.33 8.78
C ASP A 159 -6.65 -12.20 10.28
N GLN A 160 -7.27 -13.04 11.12
CA GLN A 160 -6.99 -13.09 12.56
C GLN A 160 -5.52 -13.47 12.82
N ALA A 161 -5.00 -14.45 12.09
CA ALA A 161 -3.60 -14.87 12.22
C ALA A 161 -2.61 -13.77 11.82
N ARG A 162 -2.94 -13.00 10.77
CA ARG A 162 -2.16 -11.83 10.37
C ARG A 162 -2.19 -10.73 11.44
N THR A 163 -3.36 -10.40 11.96
CA THR A 163 -3.50 -9.41 13.05
C THR A 163 -2.75 -9.86 14.31
N ALA A 164 -2.83 -11.15 14.67
CA ALA A 164 -2.09 -11.71 15.79
C ALA A 164 -0.57 -11.57 15.61
N LEU A 165 -0.06 -11.92 14.43
CA LEU A 165 1.35 -11.77 14.06
C LEU A 165 1.82 -10.32 14.19
N GLU A 166 1.04 -9.37 13.66
CA GLU A 166 1.36 -7.94 13.72
C GLU A 166 1.39 -7.41 15.16
N ILE A 167 0.41 -7.78 16.01
CA ILE A 167 0.36 -7.40 17.43
C ILE A 167 1.57 -7.92 18.20
N VAL A 168 1.88 -9.22 18.07
CA VAL A 168 2.97 -9.85 18.83
C VAL A 168 4.32 -9.34 18.34
N ALA A 169 4.55 -9.24 17.02
CA ALA A 169 5.80 -8.71 16.48
C ALA A 169 6.02 -7.24 16.88
N ALA A 170 4.98 -6.40 16.85
CA ALA A 170 5.06 -5.01 17.30
C ALA A 170 5.36 -4.90 18.79
N SER A 171 4.75 -5.77 19.61
CA SER A 171 4.99 -5.82 21.05
C SER A 171 6.42 -6.24 21.38
N LEU A 172 6.96 -7.23 20.67
CA LEU A 172 8.36 -7.64 20.79
C LEU A 172 9.29 -6.49 20.40
N VAL A 173 9.09 -5.85 19.24
CA VAL A 173 9.89 -4.70 18.78
C VAL A 173 9.93 -3.58 19.81
N ARG A 174 8.78 -3.21 20.39
CA ARG A 174 8.68 -2.16 21.42
C ARG A 174 9.40 -2.52 22.71
N ARG A 175 9.69 -3.80 22.97
CA ARG A 175 10.44 -4.27 24.13
C ARG A 175 11.95 -4.30 23.93
N LEU A 176 12.43 -4.23 22.69
CA LEU A 176 13.85 -4.30 22.36
C LEU A 176 14.49 -2.90 22.34
N THR A 177 15.81 -2.85 22.50
CA THR A 177 16.61 -1.68 22.16
C THR A 177 16.54 -1.40 20.66
N VAL A 178 16.90 -0.19 20.23
CA VAL A 178 16.84 0.22 18.81
C VAL A 178 17.66 -0.69 17.90
N ASP A 179 18.87 -1.06 18.32
CA ASP A 179 19.75 -1.91 17.51
C ASP A 179 19.19 -3.32 17.37
N GLU A 180 18.58 -3.85 18.42
CA GLU A 180 18.10 -5.24 18.45
C GLU A 180 16.72 -5.36 17.82
N ALA A 181 15.89 -4.32 17.93
CA ALA A 181 14.70 -4.18 17.11
C ALA A 181 15.04 -4.18 15.61
N LYS A 182 16.13 -3.51 15.21
CA LYS A 182 16.54 -3.46 13.80
C LYS A 182 16.96 -4.83 13.28
N ASP A 183 17.75 -5.57 14.07
CA ASP A 183 18.22 -6.92 13.70
C ASP A 183 17.07 -7.93 13.69
N PHE A 184 16.16 -7.85 14.67
CA PHE A 184 14.94 -8.66 14.71
C PHE A 184 14.04 -8.40 13.50
N ILE A 185 13.74 -7.13 13.18
CA ILE A 185 12.92 -6.76 12.02
C ILE A 185 13.55 -7.28 10.73
N ALA A 186 14.89 -7.25 10.60
CA ALA A 186 15.57 -7.68 9.39
C ALA A 186 15.36 -9.17 9.07
N GLN A 187 15.01 -10.00 10.06
CA GLN A 187 14.76 -11.44 9.89
C GLN A 187 13.27 -11.78 9.62
N LEU A 188 12.36 -10.81 9.79
CA LEU A 188 10.95 -10.98 9.47
C LEU A 188 10.64 -10.73 7.99
N PRO A 189 9.48 -11.19 7.46
CA PRO A 189 9.05 -10.87 6.10
C PRO A 189 9.08 -9.36 5.82
N SER A 190 9.65 -8.99 4.66
CA SER A 190 9.92 -7.58 4.32
C SER A 190 8.68 -6.68 4.25
N LEU A 191 7.50 -7.27 4.04
CA LEU A 191 6.22 -6.55 4.07
C LEU A 191 5.85 -6.02 5.47
N LEU A 192 6.39 -6.60 6.54
CA LEU A 192 6.19 -6.11 7.91
C LEU A 192 7.14 -4.97 8.28
N HIS A 193 8.27 -4.83 7.59
CA HIS A 193 9.36 -3.93 7.99
C HIS A 193 8.93 -2.47 8.14
N ALA A 194 8.12 -1.96 7.21
CA ALA A 194 7.70 -0.56 7.23
C ALA A 194 6.85 -0.26 8.48
N SER A 195 5.86 -1.10 8.77
CA SER A 195 5.00 -0.95 9.95
C SER A 195 5.77 -1.07 11.26
N LEU A 196 6.70 -2.03 11.36
CA LEU A 196 7.48 -2.26 12.57
C LEU A 196 8.53 -1.17 12.82
N ARG A 197 9.15 -0.62 11.77
CA ARG A 197 10.12 0.50 11.89
C ARG A 197 9.47 1.83 12.23
N ALA A 198 8.16 1.97 11.99
CA ALA A 198 7.41 3.18 12.34
C ALA A 198 7.02 3.23 13.83
N LEU A 199 7.21 2.13 14.58
CA LEU A 199 6.89 2.07 16.00
C LEU A 199 7.84 2.95 16.83
N PRO A 200 7.38 3.49 17.98
CA PRO A 200 8.24 4.19 18.91
C PRO A 200 9.41 3.30 19.38
N PRO A 201 10.61 3.87 19.58
CA PRO A 201 11.77 3.09 20.03
C PRO A 201 11.54 2.56 21.47
N GLY A 202 11.91 1.31 21.69
CA GLY A 202 11.87 0.66 23.01
C GLY A 202 13.09 0.98 23.90
N PRO A 203 13.17 0.39 25.11
CA PRO A 203 12.24 -0.59 25.66
C PRO A 203 11.05 0.07 26.38
N ASP A 204 9.83 -0.25 25.93
CA ASP A 204 8.58 0.17 26.53
C ASP A 204 8.17 -0.76 27.68
N ARG A 205 8.18 -0.25 28.92
CA ARG A 205 7.83 -1.01 30.13
C ARG A 205 6.34 -1.29 30.30
N SER A 206 5.48 -0.62 29.54
CA SER A 206 4.04 -0.89 29.55
C SER A 206 3.67 -2.17 28.81
N VAL A 207 4.53 -2.66 27.91
CA VAL A 207 4.29 -3.90 27.18
C VAL A 207 4.60 -5.09 28.08
N THR A 208 3.56 -5.79 28.53
CA THR A 208 3.63 -7.01 29.36
C THR A 208 2.87 -8.15 28.70
N ARG A 209 3.01 -9.38 29.19
CA ARG A 209 2.18 -10.51 28.74
C ARG A 209 0.68 -10.19 28.79
N GLU A 210 0.23 -9.59 29.89
CA GLU A 210 -1.18 -9.25 30.09
C GLU A 210 -1.69 -8.20 29.10
N THR A 211 -0.90 -7.17 28.78
CA THR A 211 -1.32 -6.15 27.80
C THR A 211 -1.40 -6.73 26.40
N ILE A 212 -0.47 -7.62 26.02
CA ILE A 212 -0.51 -8.29 24.71
C ILE A 212 -1.73 -9.20 24.61
N GLU A 213 -2.00 -10.01 25.64
CA GLU A 213 -3.19 -10.87 25.68
C GLU A 213 -4.49 -10.05 25.61
N ALA A 214 -4.56 -8.89 26.27
CA ALA A 214 -5.70 -7.98 26.19
C ALA A 214 -5.88 -7.39 24.78
N GLU A 215 -4.79 -6.97 24.12
CA GLU A 215 -4.81 -6.50 22.73
C GLU A 215 -5.29 -7.61 21.78
N LEU A 216 -4.83 -8.86 21.96
CA LEU A 216 -5.28 -10.00 21.17
C LEU A 216 -6.78 -10.25 21.33
N VAL A 217 -7.30 -10.26 22.56
CA VAL A 217 -8.75 -10.39 22.81
C VAL A 217 -9.55 -9.32 22.08
N SER A 218 -9.12 -8.06 22.21
CA SER A 218 -9.84 -6.91 21.64
C SER A 218 -9.83 -6.91 20.12
N ASN A 219 -8.71 -7.28 19.48
CA ASN A 219 -8.55 -7.16 18.03
C ASN A 219 -9.00 -8.41 17.26
N LEU A 220 -8.94 -9.60 17.88
CA LEU A 220 -9.28 -10.85 17.21
C LEU A 220 -10.72 -11.30 17.50
N GLY A 221 -11.36 -10.72 18.53
CA GLY A 221 -12.70 -11.13 18.98
C GLY A 221 -12.73 -12.51 19.62
N ILE A 222 -11.63 -12.92 20.24
CA ILE A 222 -11.48 -14.23 20.89
C ILE A 222 -11.75 -14.16 22.40
N ASP A 223 -12.12 -15.29 23.01
CA ASP A 223 -12.24 -15.34 24.47
C ASP A 223 -10.89 -15.16 25.15
N ARG A 224 -10.91 -14.59 26.36
CA ARG A 224 -9.71 -14.40 27.19
C ARG A 224 -8.94 -15.70 27.47
N ALA A 225 -9.65 -16.83 27.55
CA ALA A 225 -9.04 -18.15 27.72
C ALA A 225 -8.18 -18.59 26.52
N HIS A 226 -8.46 -18.07 25.33
CA HIS A 226 -7.73 -18.40 24.10
C HIS A 226 -6.55 -17.46 23.83
N ALA A 227 -6.46 -16.32 24.53
CA ALA A 227 -5.41 -15.32 24.29
C ALA A 227 -3.99 -15.85 24.58
N ALA A 228 -3.80 -16.55 25.69
CA ALA A 228 -2.51 -17.13 26.06
C ALA A 228 -2.03 -18.21 25.05
N PRO A 229 -2.86 -19.20 24.64
CA PRO A 229 -2.51 -20.13 23.56
C PRO A 229 -2.16 -19.44 22.24
N VAL A 230 -2.92 -18.40 21.85
CA VAL A 230 -2.66 -17.63 20.62
C VAL A 230 -1.32 -16.92 20.69
N LEU A 231 -1.05 -16.20 21.79
CA LEU A 231 0.23 -15.52 22.01
C LEU A 231 1.41 -16.50 21.91
N ALA A 232 1.31 -17.64 22.59
CA ALA A 232 2.35 -18.68 22.56
C ALA A 232 2.55 -19.26 21.16
N GLY A 233 1.46 -19.52 20.42
CA GLY A 233 1.53 -20.02 19.05
C GLY A 233 2.21 -19.05 18.09
N VAL A 234 1.81 -17.77 18.14
CA VAL A 234 2.42 -16.71 17.31
C VAL A 234 3.90 -16.56 17.64
N ALA A 235 4.25 -16.50 18.93
CA ALA A 235 5.63 -16.30 19.36
C ALA A 235 6.55 -17.47 18.98
N ARG A 236 6.07 -18.73 19.07
CA ARG A 236 6.79 -19.90 18.55
C ARG A 236 6.99 -19.82 17.04
N THR A 237 5.95 -19.43 16.29
CA THR A 237 6.06 -19.25 14.84
C THR A 237 7.11 -18.19 14.50
N ILE A 238 7.11 -17.05 15.19
CA ILE A 238 8.15 -16.01 15.04
C ILE A 238 9.53 -16.57 15.38
N ALA A 239 9.70 -17.25 16.52
CA ALA A 239 10.97 -17.80 16.96
C ALA A 239 11.56 -18.82 15.95
N ARG A 240 10.71 -19.61 15.28
CA ARG A 240 11.12 -20.54 14.22
C ARG A 240 11.43 -19.85 12.89
N SER A 241 10.96 -18.61 12.69
CA SER A 241 11.20 -17.84 11.47
C SER A 241 12.51 -17.04 11.49
N ILE A 242 13.13 -16.89 12.65
CA ILE A 242 14.39 -16.16 12.85
C ILE A 242 15.52 -17.11 13.27
N SER A 243 16.77 -16.65 13.25
CA SER A 243 17.94 -17.46 13.59
C SER A 243 18.01 -17.77 15.10
N PRO A 244 18.61 -18.91 15.51
CA PRO A 244 18.72 -19.26 16.94
C PRO A 244 19.49 -18.22 17.78
N GLY A 245 20.48 -17.56 17.17
CA GLY A 245 21.21 -16.47 17.82
C GLY A 245 20.31 -15.25 18.08
N GLU A 246 19.46 -14.92 17.12
CA GLU A 246 18.48 -13.83 17.26
C GLU A 246 17.44 -14.14 18.34
N VAL A 247 16.95 -15.39 18.40
CA VAL A 247 16.02 -15.81 19.47
C VAL A 247 16.64 -15.55 20.84
N GLU A 248 17.91 -15.88 21.02
CA GLU A 248 18.61 -15.66 22.29
C GLU A 248 18.77 -14.18 22.63
N GLN A 249 19.13 -13.34 21.65
CA GLN A 249 19.26 -11.89 21.84
C GLN A 249 17.92 -11.24 22.21
N VAL A 250 16.87 -11.51 21.42
CA VAL A 250 15.51 -11.05 21.69
C VAL A 250 15.09 -11.46 23.10
N ARG A 251 15.24 -12.75 23.43
CA ARG A 251 14.89 -13.29 24.75
C ARG A 251 15.66 -12.61 25.88
N GLY A 252 16.94 -12.33 25.69
CA GLY A 252 17.80 -11.66 26.68
C GLY A 252 17.30 -10.27 27.11
N GLN A 253 16.54 -9.59 26.23
CA GLN A 253 15.98 -8.26 26.50
C GLN A 253 14.53 -8.27 26.99
N LEU A 254 13.82 -9.38 26.82
CA LEU A 254 12.45 -9.52 27.27
C LEU A 254 12.37 -9.65 28.80
N PRO A 255 11.31 -9.12 29.43
CA PRO A 255 11.01 -9.39 30.83
C PRO A 255 10.61 -10.86 31.03
N LYS A 256 10.73 -11.39 32.26
CA LYS A 256 10.58 -12.82 32.57
C LYS A 256 9.25 -13.42 32.09
N ASP A 257 8.17 -12.66 32.16
CA ASP A 257 6.83 -13.05 31.70
C ASP A 257 6.81 -13.31 30.19
N LEU A 258 7.53 -12.51 29.40
CA LEU A 258 7.62 -12.67 27.94
C LEU A 258 8.74 -13.63 27.49
N GLN A 259 9.79 -13.83 28.29
CA GLN A 259 10.83 -14.82 27.99
C GLN A 259 10.25 -16.24 27.83
N SER A 260 9.29 -16.60 28.69
CA SER A 260 8.62 -17.90 28.66
C SER A 260 7.86 -18.15 27.36
N VAL A 261 7.27 -17.10 26.78
CA VAL A 261 6.41 -17.17 25.59
C VAL A 261 7.17 -17.63 24.34
N LEU A 262 8.48 -17.32 24.24
CA LEU A 262 9.33 -17.77 23.12
C LEU A 262 9.81 -19.23 23.26
N THR A 263 9.65 -19.85 24.44
CA THR A 263 10.13 -21.21 24.72
C THR A 263 9.02 -22.16 25.18
N GLU A 264 7.77 -21.70 25.28
CA GLU A 264 6.62 -22.51 25.67
C GLU A 264 6.41 -23.66 24.66
N PRO A 265 6.38 -24.93 25.09
CA PRO A 265 6.17 -26.06 24.19
C PRO A 265 4.80 -25.98 23.51
N ALA A 266 4.68 -26.58 22.33
CA ALA A 266 3.40 -26.66 21.63
C ALA A 266 2.34 -27.35 22.52
N PRO A 267 1.08 -26.88 22.54
CA PRO A 267 0.03 -27.57 23.26
C PRO A 267 -0.16 -28.98 22.68
N PRO A 268 -0.55 -29.97 23.50
CA PRO A 268 -0.87 -31.30 23.02
C PRO A 268 -1.99 -31.24 21.98
N PRO A 269 -2.00 -32.12 20.96
CA PRO A 269 -3.04 -32.12 19.95
C PRO A 269 -4.42 -32.33 20.61
N PRO A 270 -5.48 -31.70 20.08
CA PRO A 270 -6.82 -31.87 20.63
C PRO A 270 -7.23 -33.35 20.55
N GLY A 271 -7.45 -33.98 21.71
CA GLY A 271 -7.94 -35.36 21.83
C GLY A 271 -6.92 -36.43 22.25
N ALA A 272 -5.78 -36.07 22.86
CA ALA A 272 -4.87 -37.00 23.54
C ALA A 272 -5.25 -37.25 25.01
#